data_AF-H6QAE2-F1
#
_entry.id   AF-H6QAE2-F1
#
_cell.length_a   1.000
_cell.length_b   1.000
_cell.length_c   1.000
_cell.angle_alpha   90.00
_cell.angle_beta   90.00
_cell.angle_gamma   90.00
#
_symmetry.space_group_name_H-M   'P 1'
#
loop_
_entity.id
_entity.type
_entity.pdbx_description
1 polymer ?
#
loop_
_entity_poly.entity_id
_entity_poly.type
_entity_poly.pdbx_seq_one_letter_code
_entity_poly.pdbx_strand_id
1 'polypeptide(L)'
;MVAPARGLKIRDLVKRPPITIPQNASILEAAYVVAKNDIGALLVADSTGSPAAVLSERDIVKAISMRIPLSTPVEAFMSTTTVNADDSVEKAAKLMWIYNIRHLVVV
;
A
#
# COMPACT_ATOMS: atom_id res chain seq x y z
N MET A 1 -5.38 13.29 -21.27
CA MET A 1 -4.06 13.35 -21.93
C MET A 1 -3.01 13.30 -20.84
N VAL A 2 -2.36 12.15 -20.64
CA VAL A 2 -1.28 12.01 -19.64
C VAL A 2 0.01 12.40 -20.34
N ALA A 3 0.76 13.36 -19.78
CA ALA A 3 2.08 13.70 -20.30
C ALA A 3 2.97 12.44 -20.32
N PRO A 4 3.81 12.24 -21.34
CA PRO A 4 4.70 11.08 -21.35
C PRO A 4 5.62 11.15 -20.13
N ALA A 5 5.57 10.14 -19.26
CA ALA A 5 6.40 10.05 -18.04
C ALA A 5 7.90 9.82 -18.34
N ARG A 6 8.33 10.05 -19.58
CA ARG A 6 9.64 9.66 -20.10
C ARG A 6 10.75 10.39 -19.34
N GLY A 7 11.50 9.64 -18.56
CA GLY A 7 12.62 10.14 -17.76
C GLY A 7 12.27 10.55 -16.33
N LEU A 8 11.01 10.45 -15.90
CA LEU A 8 10.64 10.63 -14.50
C LEU A 8 11.04 9.42 -13.67
N LYS A 9 11.63 9.69 -12.51
CA LYS A 9 11.89 8.68 -11.48
C LYS A 9 10.76 8.66 -10.47
N ILE A 10 10.60 7.55 -9.78
CA ILE A 10 9.57 7.38 -8.73
C ILE A 10 9.72 8.46 -7.65
N ARG A 11 10.96 8.80 -7.24
CA ARG A 11 11.23 9.86 -6.27
C ARG A 11 10.65 11.23 -6.64
N ASP A 12 10.46 11.52 -7.93
CA ASP A 12 9.91 12.78 -8.39
C ASP A 12 8.39 12.89 -8.13
N LEU A 13 7.73 11.75 -7.89
CA LEU A 13 6.28 11.66 -7.61
C LEU A 13 5.94 11.46 -6.13
N VAL A 14 6.86 10.93 -5.33
CA VAL A 14 6.64 10.70 -3.89
C VAL A 14 6.77 12.02 -3.14
N LYS A 15 5.64 12.66 -2.83
CA LYS A 15 5.61 14.00 -2.20
C LYS A 15 5.48 13.97 -0.68
N ARG A 16 4.98 12.88 -0.10
CA ARG A 16 4.63 12.80 1.32
C ARG A 16 4.89 11.40 1.85
N PRO A 17 5.28 11.26 3.13
CA PRO A 17 5.36 9.96 3.77
C PRO A 17 3.95 9.33 3.82
N PRO A 18 3.82 8.02 3.58
CA PRO A 18 2.55 7.33 3.72
C PRO A 18 2.13 7.27 5.19
N ILE A 19 0.83 7.07 5.42
CA ILE A 19 0.33 6.75 6.75
C ILE A 19 0.63 5.27 7.03
N THR A 20 1.20 5.01 8.21
CA THR A 20 1.69 3.71 8.61
C THR A 20 0.85 3.11 9.74
N ILE A 21 0.70 1.79 9.74
CA ILE A 21 0.07 1.02 10.82
C ILE A 21 0.94 -0.21 11.15
N PRO A 22 1.01 -0.68 12.41
CA PRO A 22 1.77 -1.89 12.72
C PRO A 22 1.05 -3.15 12.19
N GLN A 23 1.81 -4.18 11.82
CA GLN A 23 1.29 -5.41 11.22
C GLN A 23 0.30 -6.20 12.11
N ASN A 24 0.38 -6.00 13.42
CA ASN A 24 -0.50 -6.63 14.40
C ASN A 24 -1.79 -5.83 14.68
N ALA A 25 -1.94 -4.63 14.10
CA ALA A 25 -3.19 -3.89 14.19
C ALA A 25 -4.32 -4.68 13.54
N SER A 26 -5.53 -4.48 14.03
CA SER A 26 -6.73 -5.13 13.53
C SER A 26 -7.21 -4.53 12.20
N ILE A 27 -7.94 -5.33 11.42
CA ILE A 27 -8.65 -4.85 10.23
C ILE A 27 -9.60 -3.69 10.57
N LEU A 28 -10.23 -3.71 11.74
CA LEU A 28 -11.10 -2.63 12.21
C LEU A 28 -10.33 -1.31 12.38
N GLU A 29 -9.17 -1.34 13.03
CA GLU A 29 -8.31 -0.17 13.20
C GLU A 29 -7.83 0.35 11.84
N ALA A 30 -7.42 -0.55 10.94
CA ALA A 30 -7.03 -0.18 9.59
C ALA A 30 -8.15 0.52 8.83
N ALA A 31 -9.37 -0.02 8.87
CA ALA A 31 -10.55 0.59 8.26
C ALA A 31 -10.83 1.99 8.83
N TYR A 32 -10.70 2.16 10.15
CA TYR A 32 -10.83 3.46 10.79
C TYR A 32 -9.77 4.46 10.31
N VAL A 33 -8.49 4.07 10.24
CA VAL A 33 -7.40 4.96 9.79
C VAL A 33 -7.58 5.35 8.33
N VAL A 34 -7.95 4.40 7.46
CA VAL A 34 -8.26 4.63 6.04
C VAL A 34 -9.37 5.68 5.90
N ALA A 35 -10.51 5.45 6.56
CA ALA A 35 -11.66 6.35 6.47
C ALA A 35 -11.39 7.73 7.08
N LYS A 36 -10.69 7.78 8.22
CA LYS A 36 -10.38 9.04 8.93
C LYS A 36 -9.47 9.96 8.12
N ASN A 37 -8.54 9.39 7.35
CA ASN A 37 -7.52 10.16 6.63
C ASN A 37 -7.83 10.34 5.13
N ASP A 38 -8.95 9.80 4.65
CA ASP A 38 -9.36 9.85 3.23
C ASP A 38 -8.26 9.33 2.29
N ILE A 39 -7.76 8.12 2.58
CA ILE A 39 -6.67 7.46 1.83
C ILE A 39 -7.09 6.07 1.35
N GLY A 40 -6.53 5.60 0.23
CA GLY A 40 -6.86 4.29 -0.34
C GLY A 40 -6.02 3.11 0.16
N ALA A 41 -4.91 3.38 0.87
CA ALA A 41 -4.02 2.34 1.38
C ALA A 41 -3.12 2.82 2.52
N LEU A 42 -2.71 1.86 3.36
CA LEU A 42 -1.77 2.02 4.47
C LEU A 42 -0.45 1.33 4.15
N LEU A 43 0.65 1.94 4.60
CA LEU A 43 1.91 1.23 4.72
C LEU A 43 1.86 0.40 6.02
N VAL A 44 2.20 -0.88 5.94
CA VAL A 44 2.26 -1.77 7.09
C VAL A 44 3.71 -1.89 7.53
N ALA A 45 3.97 -1.61 8.80
CA ALA A 45 5.28 -1.76 9.41
C ALA A 45 5.41 -3.12 10.11
N ASP A 46 6.56 -3.77 9.96
CA ASP A 46 6.89 -5.00 10.68
C ASP A 46 7.13 -4.77 12.18
N SER A 47 7.49 -5.82 12.90
CA SER A 47 7.80 -5.77 14.34
C SER A 47 9.01 -4.89 14.70
N THR A 48 9.87 -4.55 13.73
CA THR A 48 10.99 -3.63 13.91
C THR A 48 10.60 -2.17 13.64
N GLY A 49 9.37 -1.93 13.17
CA GLY A 49 8.91 -0.63 12.70
C GLY A 49 9.31 -0.31 11.25
N SER A 50 9.88 -1.28 10.52
CA SER A 50 10.33 -1.08 9.15
C SER A 50 9.18 -1.24 8.16
N PRO A 51 9.12 -0.44 7.08
CA PRO A 51 8.16 -0.61 5.99
C PRO A 51 8.20 -2.02 5.40
N ALA A 52 7.12 -2.78 5.56
CA ALA A 52 7.08 -4.19 5.19
C ALA A 52 6.13 -4.49 4.03
N ALA A 53 4.95 -3.87 4.02
CA ALA A 53 3.88 -4.21 3.07
C ALA A 53 2.87 -3.07 2.87
N VAL A 54 1.88 -3.29 2.01
CA VAL A 54 0.73 -2.41 1.84
C VAL A 54 -0.56 -3.17 2.19
N LEU A 55 -1.49 -2.47 2.83
CA LEU A 55 -2.88 -2.88 2.97
C LEU A 55 -3.78 -1.82 2.31
N SER A 56 -4.59 -2.22 1.34
CA SER A 56 -5.52 -1.32 0.63
C SER A 56 -6.97 -1.48 1.10
N GLU A 57 -7.83 -0.52 0.74
CA GLU A 57 -9.28 -0.64 0.93
C GLU A 57 -9.85 -1.95 0.37
N ARG A 58 -9.33 -2.40 -0.78
CA ARG A 58 -9.75 -3.65 -1.42
C ARG A 58 -9.46 -4.86 -0.53
N ASP A 59 -8.36 -4.84 0.22
CA ASP A 59 -7.97 -5.93 1.11
C ASP A 59 -8.90 -5.99 2.33
N ILE A 60 -9.29 -4.83 2.86
CA ILE A 60 -10.29 -4.71 3.94
C ILE A 60 -11.64 -5.26 3.46
N VAL A 61 -12.11 -4.82 2.29
CA VAL A 61 -13.37 -5.32 1.70
C VAL A 61 -13.31 -6.83 1.45
N LYS A 62 -12.17 -7.34 0.98
CA LYS A 62 -11.95 -8.78 0.78
C LYS A 62 -12.05 -9.54 2.10
N ALA A 63 -11.42 -9.07 3.17
CA ALA A 63 -11.49 -9.72 4.48
C ALA A 63 -12.93 -9.78 5.01
N ILE A 64 -13.70 -8.69 4.85
CA ILE A 64 -15.13 -8.65 5.20
C ILE A 64 -15.92 -9.67 4.37
N SER A 65 -15.67 -9.73 3.06
CA SER A 65 -16.36 -10.67 2.16
C SER A 65 -16.10 -12.14 2.54
N MET A 66 -14.93 -12.41 3.11
CA MET A 66 -14.53 -13.73 3.61
C MET A 66 -15.03 -14.02 5.03
N ARG A 67 -15.81 -13.12 5.64
CA ARG A 67 -16.31 -13.22 7.04
C ARG A 67 -15.21 -13.39 8.08
N ILE A 68 -14.08 -12.73 7.85
CA ILE A 68 -12.96 -12.73 8.77
C ILE A 68 -13.31 -11.86 9.98
N PRO A 69 -12.99 -12.27 11.22
CA PRO A 69 -13.16 -11.41 12.38
C PRO A 69 -12.42 -10.08 12.18
N LEU A 70 -13.08 -8.95 12.44
CA LEU A 70 -12.43 -7.64 12.25
C LEU A 70 -11.28 -7.37 13.23
N SER A 71 -11.17 -8.19 14.28
CA SER A 71 -10.04 -8.25 15.21
C SER A 71 -8.80 -8.95 14.63
N THR A 72 -8.92 -9.61 13.46
CA THR A 72 -7.78 -10.27 12.82
C THR A 72 -6.70 -9.25 12.44
N PRO A 73 -5.42 -9.57 12.69
CA PRO A 73 -4.29 -8.73 12.28
C PRO A 73 -4.23 -8.44 10.78
N VAL A 74 -3.79 -7.23 10.41
CA VAL A 74 -3.64 -6.81 9.01
C VAL A 74 -2.59 -7.60 8.25
N GLU A 75 -1.62 -8.22 8.93
CA GLU A 75 -0.59 -9.06 8.31
C GLU A 75 -1.16 -10.23 7.50
N ALA A 76 -2.38 -10.69 7.81
CA ALA A 76 -3.04 -11.76 7.09
C ALA A 76 -3.54 -11.35 5.68
N PHE A 77 -3.64 -10.05 5.39
CA PHE A 77 -4.20 -9.51 4.14
C PHE A 77 -3.27 -8.55 3.40
N MET A 78 -2.17 -8.13 4.02
CA MET A 78 -1.20 -7.24 3.41
C MET A 78 -0.44 -7.92 2.25
N SER A 79 0.11 -7.12 1.35
CA SER A 79 0.98 -7.62 0.27
C SER A 79 2.16 -6.68 0.04
N THR A 80 3.29 -7.27 -0.36
CA THR A 80 4.54 -6.52 -0.58
C THR A 80 4.92 -6.57 -2.04
N THR A 81 4.98 -5.40 -2.68
CA THR A 81 5.66 -5.21 -3.97
C THR A 81 6.46 -3.93 -3.88
N THR A 82 7.78 -4.05 -4.01
CA THR A 82 8.72 -2.95 -3.80
C THR A 82 9.32 -2.45 -5.11
N VAL A 83 9.70 -1.18 -5.11
CA VAL A 83 10.43 -0.50 -6.20
C VAL A 83 11.46 0.44 -5.59
N ASN A 84 12.55 0.70 -6.30
CA ASN A 84 13.54 1.67 -5.83
C ASN A 84 13.07 3.09 -6.16
N ALA A 85 13.40 4.06 -5.31
CA ALA A 85 13.13 5.48 -5.57
C ALA A 85 13.70 5.97 -6.93
N ASP A 86 14.74 5.29 -7.43
CA ASP A 86 15.44 5.59 -8.68
C ASP A 86 14.91 4.87 -9.91
N ASP A 87 13.99 3.93 -9.73
CA ASP A 87 13.31 3.27 -10.83
C ASP A 87 12.49 4.27 -11.64
N SER A 88 12.28 3.97 -12.93
CA SER A 88 11.43 4.80 -13.78
C SER A 88 9.95 4.63 -13.44
N VAL A 89 9.18 5.69 -13.65
CA VAL A 89 7.72 5.66 -13.48
C VAL A 89 7.07 4.63 -14.42
N GLU A 90 7.62 4.40 -15.61
CA GLU A 90 7.11 3.35 -16.52
C GLU A 90 7.29 1.95 -15.96
N LYS A 91 8.41 1.68 -15.27
CA LYS A 91 8.61 0.39 -14.58
C LYS A 91 7.55 0.21 -13.51
N ALA A 92 7.32 1.22 -12.67
CA ALA A 92 6.27 1.18 -11.65
C ALA A 92 4.88 0.93 -12.26
N ALA A 93 4.52 1.69 -13.31
CA ALA A 93 3.24 1.54 -14.00
C ALA A 93 3.08 0.14 -14.62
N LYS A 94 4.15 -0.42 -15.19
CA LYS A 94 4.16 -1.78 -15.73
C LYS A 94 3.94 -2.84 -14.64
N LEU A 95 4.58 -2.69 -13.48
CA LEU A 95 4.39 -3.60 -12.34
C LEU A 95 2.95 -3.53 -11.80
N MET A 96 2.41 -2.31 -11.65
CA MET A 96 1.01 -2.10 -11.26
C MET A 96 0.04 -2.80 -12.22
N TRP A 97 0.29 -2.68 -13.53
CA TRP A 97 -0.52 -3.34 -14.55
C TRP A 97 -0.42 -4.87 -14.49
N ILE A 98 0.81 -5.41 -14.48
CA ILE A 98 1.05 -6.86 -14.51
C ILE A 98 0.47 -7.55 -13.27
N TYR A 99 0.68 -6.96 -12.09
CA TYR A 99 0.22 -7.55 -10.84
C TYR A 99 -1.20 -7.12 -10.45
N ASN A 100 -1.84 -6.26 -11.25
CA ASN A 100 -3.17 -5.70 -10.97
C ASN A 100 -3.26 -5.06 -9.57
N ILE A 101 -2.22 -4.30 -9.22
CA ILE A 101 -2.08 -3.57 -7.95
C ILE A 101 -2.05 -2.07 -8.21
N ARG A 102 -2.43 -1.29 -7.20
CA ARG A 102 -2.52 0.18 -7.28
C ARG A 102 -1.50 0.91 -6.40
N HIS A 103 -0.72 0.16 -5.63
CA HIS A 103 0.23 0.68 -4.66
C HIS A 103 1.52 -0.11 -4.75
N LEU A 104 2.65 0.57 -4.54
CA LEU A 104 3.99 -0.01 -4.47
C LEU A 104 4.69 0.59 -3.25
N VAL A 105 5.50 -0.20 -2.56
CA VAL A 105 6.38 0.29 -1.49
C VAL A 105 7.65 0.80 -2.13
N VAL A 106 8.02 2.04 -1.84
CA VAL A 106 9.28 2.61 -2.32
C VAL A 106 10.35 2.36 -1.27
N VAL A 107 11.45 1.73 -1.67
CA VAL A 107 12.64 1.46 -0.85
C VAL A 107 13.88 2.15 -1.41
#